data_AF-A0A933TLD5-F1
#
_entry.id   AF-A0A933TLD5-F1
#
_cell.length_a   1.000
_cell.length_b   1.000
_cell.length_c   1.000
_cell.angle_alpha   90.00
_cell.angle_beta   90.00
_cell.angle_gamma   90.00
#
_symmetry.space_group_name_H-M   'P 1'
#
loop_
_entity.id
_entity.type
_entity.pdbx_description
1 polymer ?
#
loop_
_entity_poly.entity_id
_entity_poly.type
_entity_poly.pdbx_seq_one_letter_code
_entity_poly.pdbx_strand_id
1 'polypeptide(L)'
;MTLLYAALFGLAFGSFVNAAVDRVPRGRSLNGRSCCDACGRTLRWWELIPVLSYALLRGRCATCHAGISIRAPLVEAACGAAFAVAFAALAPAAAVATCAAFVAIAIAIGILIEKRGVRP
;
A
#
# COMPACT_ATOMS: atom_id res chain seq x y z
N MET A 1 11.46 0.57 -19.27
CA MET A 1 12.08 0.61 -17.93
C MET A 1 11.40 1.64 -17.03
N THR A 2 11.29 2.91 -17.43
CA THR A 2 10.69 3.98 -16.60
C THR A 2 9.24 3.71 -16.17
N LEU A 3 8.37 3.25 -17.07
CA LEU A 3 6.97 2.94 -16.75
C LEU A 3 6.82 1.78 -15.75
N LEU A 4 7.72 0.80 -15.80
CA LEU A 4 7.74 -0.31 -14.85
C LEU A 4 8.07 0.22 -13.45
N TYR A 5 9.11 1.05 -13.32
CA TYR A 5 9.45 1.67 -12.03
C TYR A 5 8.33 2.56 -11.49
N ALA A 6 7.67 3.34 -12.35
CA ALA A 6 6.51 4.14 -11.96
C ALA A 6 5.34 3.26 -11.45
N ALA A 7 5.04 2.16 -12.14
CA ALA A 7 4.02 1.21 -11.70
C ALA A 7 4.37 0.56 -10.36
N LEU A 8 5.61 0.10 -10.18
CA LEU A 8 6.09 -0.49 -8.92
C LEU A 8 6.01 0.52 -7.76
N PHE A 9 6.36 1.78 -8.02
CA PHE A 9 6.21 2.85 -7.03
C PHE A 9 4.74 3.09 -6.67
N GLY A 10 3.86 3.18 -7.66
CA GLY A 10 2.41 3.32 -7.43
C GLY A 10 1.80 2.15 -6.67
N LEU A 11 2.24 0.91 -6.94
CA LEU A 11 1.84 -0.28 -6.19
C LEU A 11 2.25 -0.19 -4.72
N ALA A 12 3.50 0.20 -4.45
CA ALA A 12 4.00 0.39 -3.09
C ALA A 12 3.23 1.51 -2.35
N PHE A 13 2.95 2.62 -3.04
CA PHE A 13 2.15 3.72 -2.51
C PHE A 13 0.72 3.27 -2.17
N GLY A 14 0.07 2.51 -3.07
CA GLY A 14 -1.26 1.95 -2.83
C GLY A 14 -1.29 1.02 -1.61
N SER A 15 -0.21 0.26 -1.37
CA SER A 15 -0.09 -0.59 -0.18
C SER A 15 -0.01 0.25 1.11
N PHE A 16 0.74 1.35 1.10
CA PHE A 16 0.74 2.32 2.20
C PHE A 16 -0.65 2.92 2.44
N VAL A 17 -1.37 3.30 1.38
CA VAL A 17 -2.74 3.83 1.49
C VAL A 17 -3.67 2.80 2.15
N ASN A 18 -3.60 1.52 1.75
CA ASN A 18 -4.36 0.45 2.40
C ASN A 18 -4.01 0.33 3.90
N ALA A 19 -2.72 0.36 4.23
CA ALA A 19 -2.28 0.33 5.62
C ALA A 19 -2.82 1.52 6.45
N ALA A 20 -2.84 2.72 5.87
CA ALA A 20 -3.38 3.91 6.50
C ALA A 20 -4.91 3.84 6.65
N VAL A 21 -5.64 3.47 5.60
CA VAL A 21 -7.11 3.32 5.65
C VAL A 21 -7.53 2.30 6.71
N ASP A 22 -6.75 1.24 6.91
CA ASP A 22 -7.02 0.23 7.93
C ASP A 22 -6.69 0.73 9.36
N ARG A 23 -5.50 1.30 9.55
CA ARG A 23 -4.99 1.58 10.91
C ARG A 23 -5.47 2.92 11.49
N VAL A 24 -5.66 3.94 10.66
CA VAL A 24 -5.99 5.32 11.11
C VAL A 24 -7.33 5.40 11.82
N PRO A 25 -8.45 4.86 11.30
CA PRO A 25 -9.74 4.93 11.99
C PRO A 25 -9.75 4.17 13.32
N ARG A 26 -8.82 3.22 13.48
CA ARG A 26 -8.68 2.38 14.67
C ARG A 26 -7.62 2.89 15.66
N GLY A 27 -7.01 4.05 15.40
CA GLY A 27 -5.96 4.64 16.24
C GLY A 27 -4.70 3.78 16.36
N ARG A 28 -4.43 2.90 15.39
CA ARG A 28 -3.25 2.02 15.41
C ARG A 28 -2.06 2.70 14.74
N SER A 29 -0.85 2.47 15.27
CA SER A 29 0.40 2.92 14.63
C SER A 29 0.60 2.24 13.28
N LEU A 30 1.17 2.98 12.32
CA LEU A 30 1.55 2.45 11.01
C LEU A 30 2.79 1.55 11.04
N ASN A 31 3.57 1.59 12.12
CA ASN A 31 4.79 0.79 12.29
C ASN A 31 4.50 -0.67 12.69
N GLY A 32 3.25 -1.01 13.01
CA GLY A 32 2.86 -2.37 13.37
C GLY A 32 2.92 -3.35 12.20
N ARG A 33 3.35 -4.59 12.47
CA ARG A 33 3.35 -5.65 11.46
C ARG A 33 1.92 -5.98 11.00
N SER A 34 1.76 -6.27 9.72
CA SER A 34 0.48 -6.72 9.17
C SER A 34 0.18 -8.15 9.62
N CYS A 35 -1.06 -8.39 10.04
CA CYS A 35 -1.54 -9.69 10.53
C CYS A 35 -2.79 -10.12 9.77
N CYS A 36 -3.06 -11.42 9.78
CA CYS A 36 -4.32 -11.95 9.26
C CYS A 36 -5.46 -11.65 10.23
N ASP A 37 -6.56 -11.05 9.74
CA ASP A 37 -7.72 -10.69 10.57
C ASP A 37 -8.47 -11.89 11.18
N ALA A 38 -8.33 -13.08 10.58
CA ALA A 38 -9.04 -14.28 11.03
C ALA A 38 -8.24 -15.12 12.04
N CYS A 39 -6.92 -15.26 11.86
CA CYS A 39 -6.09 -16.11 12.72
C CYS A 39 -5.04 -15.35 13.54
N GLY A 40 -4.93 -14.03 13.37
CA GLY A 40 -4.00 -13.17 14.11
C GLY A 40 -2.53 -13.34 13.78
N ARG A 41 -2.15 -14.31 12.93
CA ARG A 41 -0.74 -14.52 12.60
C ARG A 41 -0.15 -13.34 11.87
N THR A 42 1.12 -13.07 12.15
CA THR A 42 1.93 -12.12 11.40
C THR A 42 2.15 -12.61 9.96
N LEU A 43 1.92 -11.73 8.98
CA LEU A 43 2.18 -12.00 7.57
C LEU A 43 3.67 -11.91 7.26
N ARG A 44 4.14 -12.78 6.37
CA ARG A 44 5.53 -12.77 5.90
C ARG A 44 5.71 -11.72 4.81
N TRP A 45 6.95 -11.29 4.58
CA TRP A 45 7.24 -10.19 3.64
C TRP A 45 6.74 -10.45 2.21
N TRP A 46 6.78 -11.71 1.73
CA TRP A 46 6.27 -12.05 0.39
C TRP A 46 4.75 -12.06 0.30
N GLU A 47 4.05 -12.19 1.44
CA GLU A 47 2.59 -12.09 1.51
C GLU A 47 2.11 -10.63 1.44
N LEU A 48 3.06 -9.69 1.55
CA LEU A 48 2.84 -8.25 1.51
C LEU A 48 3.23 -7.64 0.15
N ILE A 49 3.66 -8.45 -0.83
CA ILE A 49 3.98 -7.95 -2.17
C ILE A 49 2.68 -7.50 -2.86
N PRO A 50 2.51 -6.21 -3.18
CA PRO A 50 1.26 -5.66 -3.68
C PRO A 50 0.75 -6.40 -4.92
N VAL A 51 -0.55 -6.68 -4.96
CA VAL A 51 -1.27 -7.43 -6.02
C VAL A 51 -0.81 -8.88 -6.22
N LEU A 52 0.51 -9.12 -6.26
CA LEU A 52 1.13 -10.41 -6.53
C LEU A 52 0.81 -11.42 -5.43
N SER A 53 0.92 -11.04 -4.16
CA SER A 53 0.63 -11.95 -3.06
C SER A 53 -0.83 -12.40 -3.08
N TYR A 54 -1.76 -11.49 -3.38
CA TYR A 54 -3.18 -11.81 -3.52
C TYR A 54 -3.44 -12.81 -4.64
N ALA A 55 -2.82 -12.60 -5.82
CA ALA A 55 -2.96 -13.49 -6.96
C ALA A 55 -2.40 -14.89 -6.67
N LEU A 56 -1.19 -14.97 -6.10
CA LEU A 56 -0.54 -16.24 -5.76
C LEU A 56 -1.29 -17.02 -4.67
N LEU A 57 -1.79 -16.31 -3.66
CA LEU A 57 -2.57 -16.89 -2.57
C LEU A 57 -4.05 -17.10 -2.93
N ARG A 58 -4.47 -16.75 -4.15
CA ARG A 58 -5.85 -16.83 -4.66
C ARG A 58 -6.86 -16.15 -3.72
N GLY A 59 -6.46 -15.00 -3.17
CA GLY A 59 -7.28 -14.21 -2.25
C GLY A 59 -7.56 -14.90 -0.91
N ARG A 60 -6.69 -15.81 -0.43
CA ARG A 60 -6.86 -16.51 0.85
C ARG A 60 -5.61 -16.45 1.71
N CYS A 61 -5.76 -16.50 3.03
CA CYS A 61 -4.62 -16.62 3.94
C CYS A 61 -3.86 -17.93 3.71
N ALA A 62 -2.52 -17.89 3.68
CA ALA A 62 -1.69 -19.08 3.46
C ALA A 62 -1.76 -20.13 4.59
N THR A 63 -2.36 -19.80 5.74
CA THR A 63 -2.42 -20.70 6.91
C THR A 63 -3.84 -21.10 7.27
N CYS A 64 -4.74 -20.13 7.49
CA CYS A 64 -6.12 -20.43 7.87
C CYS A 64 -7.10 -20.44 6.69
N HIS A 65 -6.65 -20.14 5.48
CA HIS A 65 -7.46 -20.08 4.26
C HIS A 65 -8.67 -19.12 4.28
N ALA A 66 -8.77 -18.27 5.30
CA ALA A 66 -9.76 -17.20 5.35
C ALA A 66 -9.60 -16.25 4.15
N GLY A 67 -10.73 -15.76 3.63
CA GLY A 67 -10.76 -14.86 2.49
C GLY A 67 -10.10 -13.51 2.80
N ILE A 68 -9.26 -13.04 1.87
CA ILE A 68 -8.67 -11.71 1.89
C ILE A 68 -9.55 -10.81 1.01
N SER A 69 -9.87 -9.62 1.51
CA SER A 69 -10.68 -8.65 0.76
C SER A 69 -10.00 -8.23 -0.55
N ILE A 70 -10.76 -8.26 -1.65
CA ILE A 70 -10.31 -7.81 -2.98
C ILE A 70 -10.08 -6.29 -3.04
N ARG A 71 -10.58 -5.52 -2.07
CA ARG A 71 -10.41 -4.07 -2.04
C ARG A 71 -8.94 -3.67 -2.04
N ALA A 72 -8.12 -4.35 -1.24
CA ALA A 72 -6.70 -4.00 -1.10
C ALA A 72 -5.92 -4.13 -2.43
N PRO A 73 -5.91 -5.29 -3.13
CA PRO A 73 -5.20 -5.40 -4.40
C PRO A 73 -5.79 -4.51 -5.50
N LEU A 74 -7.09 -4.18 -5.46
CA LEU A 74 -7.67 -3.22 -6.41
C LEU A 74 -7.13 -1.80 -6.21
N VAL A 75 -7.02 -1.34 -4.96
CA VAL A 75 -6.43 -0.03 -4.64
C VAL A 75 -4.96 0.00 -5.06
N GLU A 76 -4.21 -1.06 -4.79
CA GLU A 76 -2.81 -1.18 -5.22
C GLU A 76 -2.68 -1.09 -6.74
N ALA A 77 -3.44 -1.90 -7.48
CA ALA A 77 -3.43 -1.92 -8.94
C ALA A 77 -3.84 -0.56 -9.53
N ALA A 78 -4.86 0.10 -8.96
CA ALA A 78 -5.29 1.42 -9.39
C ALA A 78 -4.19 2.47 -9.19
N CYS A 79 -3.49 2.47 -8.05
CA CYS A 79 -2.35 3.36 -7.83
C CYS A 79 -1.20 3.05 -8.79
N GLY A 80 -0.84 1.78 -9.00
CA GLY A 80 0.18 1.38 -9.97
C GLY A 80 -0.13 1.87 -11.39
N ALA A 81 -1.38 1.67 -11.84
CA ALA A 81 -1.84 2.14 -13.14
C ALA A 81 -1.84 3.68 -13.23
N ALA A 82 -2.32 4.39 -12.21
CA ALA A 82 -2.33 5.84 -12.18
C ALA A 82 -0.92 6.45 -12.31
N PHE A 83 0.07 5.89 -11.60
CA PHE A 83 1.45 6.36 -11.71
C PHE A 83 2.07 6.03 -13.07
N ALA A 84 1.80 4.86 -13.63
CA ALA A 84 2.27 4.50 -14.98
C ALA A 84 1.68 5.43 -16.05
N VAL A 85 0.37 5.71 -15.98
CA VAL A 85 -0.32 6.64 -16.90
C VAL A 85 0.21 8.06 -16.73
N ALA A 86 0.39 8.53 -15.49
CA ALA A 86 0.97 9.83 -15.21
C ALA A 86 2.36 9.96 -15.86
N PHE A 87 3.24 8.98 -15.67
CA PHE A 87 4.57 8.99 -16.30
C PHE A 87 4.54 8.93 -17.82
N ALA A 88 3.55 8.27 -18.42
CA ALA A 88 3.40 8.22 -19.87
C ALA A 88 2.88 9.54 -20.44
N ALA A 89 2.09 10.30 -19.68
CA ALA A 89 1.41 11.51 -20.14
C ALA A 89 2.14 12.81 -19.77
N LEU A 90 2.98 12.81 -18.74
CA LEU A 90 3.67 14.00 -18.23
C LEU A 90 5.11 14.09 -18.73
N ALA A 91 5.60 15.32 -18.91
CA ALA A 91 7.04 15.56 -19.10
C ALA A 91 7.84 15.03 -17.89
N PRO A 92 9.10 14.57 -18.06
CA PRO A 92 9.86 13.92 -17.00
C PRO A 92 9.94 14.71 -15.69
N ALA A 93 10.15 16.03 -15.77
CA ALA A 93 10.21 16.91 -14.60
C ALA A 93 8.88 16.93 -13.83
N ALA A 94 7.75 16.98 -14.54
CA ALA A 94 6.43 16.98 -13.92
C ALA A 94 6.10 15.62 -13.30
N ALA A 95 6.47 14.52 -13.95
CA ALA A 95 6.29 13.17 -13.39
C ALA A 95 7.09 12.94 -12.09
N VAL A 96 8.34 13.44 -12.05
CA VAL A 96 9.17 13.42 -10.84
C VAL A 96 8.55 14.28 -9.73
N ALA A 97 8.09 15.50 -10.06
CA ALA A 97 7.42 16.36 -9.10
C ALA A 97 6.15 15.73 -8.52
N THR A 98 5.36 15.05 -9.36
CA THR A 98 4.18 14.29 -8.91
C THR A 98 4.58 13.19 -7.92
N CYS A 99 5.58 12.37 -8.24
CA CYS A 99 6.07 11.35 -7.29
C CYS A 99 6.54 11.96 -5.97
N ALA A 100 7.35 13.01 -6.03
CA ALA A 100 7.86 13.70 -4.85
C ALA A 100 6.71 14.23 -3.97
N ALA A 101 5.67 14.81 -4.58
CA ALA A 101 4.49 15.27 -3.86
C ALA A 101 3.76 14.11 -3.17
N PHE A 102 3.53 12.98 -3.86
CA PHE A 102 2.91 11.81 -3.24
C PHE A 102 3.75 11.24 -2.08
N VAL A 103 5.08 11.11 -2.25
CA VAL A 103 5.98 10.69 -1.16
C VAL A 103 5.87 11.63 0.04
N ALA A 104 5.97 12.94 -0.20
CA ALA A 104 5.89 13.94 0.85
C ALA A 104 4.55 13.87 1.60
N ILE A 105 3.45 13.69 0.88
CA ILE A 105 2.11 13.52 1.46
C ILE A 105 2.03 12.23 2.28
N ALA A 106 2.53 11.09 1.78
CA ALA A 106 2.55 9.85 2.54
C ALA A 106 3.39 9.96 3.82
N ILE A 107 4.56 10.59 3.76
CA ILE A 107 5.40 10.83 4.93
C ILE A 107 4.68 11.76 5.92
N ALA A 108 4.10 12.86 5.44
CA ALA A 108 3.36 13.81 6.27
C ALA A 108 2.17 13.13 6.97
N ILE A 109 1.37 12.35 6.22
CA ILE A 109 0.28 11.54 6.76
C ILE A 109 0.83 10.56 7.79
N GLY A 110 1.91 9.84 7.48
CA GLY A 110 2.57 8.91 8.39
C GLY A 110 2.94 9.54 9.73
N ILE A 111 3.60 10.70 9.68
CA ILE A 111 3.99 11.47 10.87
C ILE A 111 2.76 11.96 11.64
N LEU A 112 1.74 12.49 10.96
CA LEU A 112 0.52 12.98 11.60
C LEU A 112 -0.24 11.85 12.30
N ILE A 113 -0.27 10.66 11.71
CA ILE A 113 -0.90 9.49 12.30
C ILE A 113 -0.13 9.05 13.54
N GLU A 114 1.19 8.94 13.47
CA GLU A 114 2.00 8.54 14.61
C GLU A 114 1.83 9.54 15.77
N LYS A 115 1.85 10.86 15.47
CA LYS A 115 1.60 11.90 16.48
C LYS A 115 0.20 11.83 17.10
N ARG A 116 -0.81 11.32 16.39
CA ARG A 116 -2.20 11.18 16.88
C ARG A 116 -2.49 9.82 17.53
N GLY A 117 -1.73 8.79 17.15
CA GLY A 117 -1.87 7.39 17.57
C GLY A 117 -1.10 7.03 18.85
N VAL A 118 -0.16 7.89 19.29
CA VAL A 118 0.37 7.84 20.66
C VAL A 118 -0.65 8.47 21.61
N ARG A 119 -1.73 7.75 21.91
CA ARG A 119 -2.40 7.88 23.20
C ARG A 119 -1.96 6.67 24.03
N PRO A 120 -1.33 6.86 25.20
CA PRO A 120 -0.94 5.75 26.07
C PRO A 120 -2.16 4.91 26.48
#